data_AF-A0A9X6YF99-F1
#
_entry.id   AF-A0A9X6YF99-F1
#
_cell.length_a   1.000
_cell.length_b   1.000
_cell.length_c   1.000
_cell.angle_alpha   90.00
_cell.angle_beta   90.00
_cell.angle_gamma   90.00
#
_symmetry.space_group_name_H-M   'P 1'
#
loop_
_entity.id
_entity.type
_entity.pdbx_description
1 polymer ?
#
loop_
_entity_poly.entity_id
_entity_poly.type
_entity_poly.pdbx_seq_one_letter_code
_entity_poly.pdbx_strand_id
1 'polypeptide(L)'
;MNVAKKKSLKLYLLIFVLTVLASGWIGVFLDSLLTNQPEGNTLGMGLWLILPFLVSILLRVISRDWNDFGIKPNLKGNFIWYFTALLIYPFVTVITISISLIFGVAHIASFDISTLLSLIVMSTIGNFIKNIFEEFSWRGYLTPKLIELNLNDWYIYIISGLIWALWHAAYYIVFLPNEYFESISRLNMLLSGCILMVCWSIMYVEIYRLTKSVWPCVIMHAIEDAVPTVLVTITGIITLTNSSDFWLNPISGVAATVLFLGIGIVLRTIRIKRERQLFTQ
;
A
#
# COMPACT_ATOMS: atom_id res chain seq x y z
N MET A 1 -7.82 -19.57 -21.40
CA MET A 1 -6.60 -20.20 -20.83
C MET A 1 -6.84 -21.70 -20.71
N ASN A 2 -5.90 -22.56 -21.17
CA ASN A 2 -6.05 -24.01 -21.07
C ASN A 2 -5.88 -24.50 -19.60
N VAL A 3 -6.34 -25.72 -19.31
CA VAL A 3 -6.38 -26.27 -17.94
C VAL A 3 -4.98 -26.37 -17.32
N ALA A 4 -3.99 -26.82 -18.08
CA ALA A 4 -2.61 -26.96 -17.60
C ALA A 4 -2.00 -25.61 -17.20
N LYS A 5 -2.11 -24.57 -18.05
CA LYS A 5 -1.63 -23.21 -17.74
C LYS A 5 -2.35 -22.65 -16.52
N LYS A 6 -3.66 -22.85 -16.39
CA LYS A 6 -4.43 -22.42 -15.21
C LYS A 6 -3.96 -23.12 -13.92
N LYS A 7 -3.59 -24.40 -13.99
CA LYS A 7 -3.06 -25.15 -12.84
C LYS A 7 -1.69 -24.60 -12.41
N SER A 8 -0.78 -24.37 -13.35
CA SER A 8 0.54 -23.78 -13.06
C SER A 8 0.42 -22.38 -12.49
N LEU A 9 -0.45 -21.53 -13.05
CA LEU A 9 -0.71 -20.18 -12.54
C LEU A 9 -1.18 -20.21 -11.07
N LYS A 10 -2.14 -21.08 -10.74
CA LYS A 10 -2.63 -21.23 -9.36
C LYS A 10 -1.52 -21.70 -8.42
N LEU A 11 -0.67 -22.63 -8.87
CA LEU A 11 0.46 -23.11 -8.06
C LEU A 11 1.47 -22.00 -7.79
N TYR A 12 1.89 -21.24 -8.80
CA TYR A 12 2.83 -20.14 -8.62
C TYR A 12 2.26 -19.02 -7.74
N LEU A 13 0.97 -18.70 -7.93
CA LEU A 13 0.29 -17.75 -7.06
C LEU A 13 0.24 -18.26 -5.61
N LEU A 14 -0.04 -19.55 -5.39
CA LEU A 14 -0.04 -20.14 -4.05
C LEU A 14 1.35 -20.05 -3.40
N ILE A 15 2.40 -20.41 -4.14
CA ILE A 15 3.79 -20.30 -3.67
C ILE A 15 4.09 -18.85 -3.27
N PHE A 16 3.77 -17.89 -4.15
CA PHE A 16 3.96 -16.48 -3.88
C PHE A 16 3.26 -16.04 -2.58
N VAL A 17 1.97 -16.34 -2.43
CA VAL A 17 1.19 -15.94 -1.25
C VAL A 17 1.73 -16.58 0.03
N LEU A 18 2.08 -17.86 0.00
CA LEU A 18 2.67 -18.53 1.15
C LEU A 18 4.01 -17.90 1.54
N THR A 19 4.87 -17.59 0.56
CA THR A 19 6.15 -16.94 0.85
C THR A 19 5.99 -15.52 1.36
N VAL A 20 5.02 -14.76 0.82
CA VAL A 20 4.67 -13.43 1.33
C VAL A 20 4.25 -13.51 2.80
N LEU A 21 3.27 -14.34 3.14
CA LEU A 21 2.76 -14.44 4.52
C LEU A 21 3.81 -15.01 5.49
N ALA A 22 4.76 -15.82 4.99
CA ALA A 22 5.88 -16.31 5.79
C ALA A 22 7.04 -15.31 5.92
N SER A 23 7.17 -14.31 5.04
CA SER A 23 8.40 -13.50 4.95
C SER A 23 8.71 -12.75 6.24
N GLY A 24 7.68 -12.24 6.89
CA GLY A 24 7.83 -11.55 8.18
C GLY A 24 8.37 -12.46 9.27
N TRP A 25 7.80 -13.67 9.38
CA TRP A 25 8.23 -14.66 10.37
C TRP A 25 9.61 -15.25 10.08
N ILE A 26 9.98 -15.38 8.80
CA ILE A 26 11.36 -15.72 8.41
C ILE A 26 12.31 -14.60 8.85
N GLY A 27 11.93 -13.34 8.70
CA GLY A 27 12.68 -12.20 9.21
C GLY A 27 12.85 -12.23 10.73
N VAL A 28 11.77 -12.51 11.48
CA VAL A 28 11.81 -12.67 12.94
C VAL A 28 12.76 -13.80 13.35
N PHE A 29 12.70 -14.93 12.64
CA PHE A 29 13.63 -16.03 12.89
C PHE A 29 15.09 -15.62 12.63
N LEU A 30 15.36 -14.89 11.55
CA LEU A 30 16.71 -14.38 11.26
C LEU A 30 17.22 -13.46 12.39
N ASP A 31 16.39 -12.56 12.89
CA ASP A 31 16.77 -11.65 13.98
C ASP A 31 16.97 -12.38 15.31
N SER A 32 16.30 -13.53 15.51
CA SER A 32 16.58 -14.39 16.67
C SER A 32 17.98 -15.02 16.64
N LEU A 33 18.58 -15.16 15.45
CA LEU A 33 19.95 -15.65 15.25
C LEU A 33 20.98 -14.51 15.28
N LEU A 34 20.58 -13.31 14.86
CA LEU A 34 21.43 -12.12 14.76
C LEU A 34 20.95 -11.07 15.76
N THR A 35 21.40 -11.17 17.01
CA THR A 35 20.88 -10.34 18.11
C THR A 35 21.51 -8.94 18.19
N ASN A 36 22.68 -8.73 17.61
CA ASN A 36 23.38 -7.43 17.61
C ASN A 36 22.97 -6.60 16.39
N GLN A 37 21.73 -6.13 16.36
CA GLN A 37 21.20 -5.34 15.25
C GLN A 37 20.54 -4.03 15.74
N PRO A 38 20.54 -2.97 14.92
CA PRO A 38 19.86 -1.73 15.26
C PRO A 38 18.35 -1.96 15.38
N GLU A 39 17.75 -1.47 16.47
CA GLU A 39 16.30 -1.53 16.66
C GLU A 39 15.57 -0.77 15.55
N GLY A 40 14.50 -1.36 15.00
CA GLY A 40 13.74 -0.79 13.90
C GLY A 40 14.44 -0.79 12.53
N ASN A 41 15.67 -1.32 12.42
CA ASN A 41 16.40 -1.42 11.16
C ASN A 41 17.25 -2.70 11.11
N THR A 42 16.59 -3.85 11.28
CA THR A 42 17.23 -5.16 11.27
C THR A 42 17.26 -5.77 9.86
N LEU A 43 18.16 -6.73 9.65
CA LEU A 43 18.22 -7.57 8.46
C LEU A 43 16.96 -8.42 8.31
N GLY A 44 16.32 -8.84 9.40
CA GLY A 44 15.03 -9.52 9.38
C GLY A 44 13.92 -8.65 8.81
N MET A 45 13.85 -7.38 9.20
CA MET A 45 12.92 -6.40 8.60
C MET A 45 13.24 -6.15 7.12
N GLY A 46 14.52 -6.01 6.78
CA GLY A 46 14.96 -5.88 5.39
C GLY A 46 14.55 -7.08 4.53
N LEU A 47 14.71 -8.30 5.05
CA LEU A 47 14.28 -9.53 4.38
C LEU A 47 12.77 -9.59 4.21
N TRP A 48 12.01 -9.25 5.26
CA TRP A 48 10.55 -9.16 5.22
C TRP A 48 10.07 -8.26 4.07
N LEU A 49 10.70 -7.09 3.93
CA LEU A 49 10.43 -6.09 2.90
C LEU A 49 10.70 -6.61 1.47
N ILE A 50 11.89 -7.15 1.22
CA ILE A 50 12.34 -7.46 -0.15
C ILE A 50 11.92 -8.85 -0.66
N LEU A 51 11.65 -9.81 0.24
CA LEU A 51 11.40 -11.20 -0.15
C LEU A 51 10.20 -11.39 -1.09
N PRO A 52 9.04 -10.74 -0.88
CA PRO A 52 7.94 -10.74 -1.83
C PRO A 52 8.38 -10.38 -3.25
N PHE A 53 9.23 -9.35 -3.40
CA PHE A 53 9.70 -8.89 -4.68
C PHE A 53 10.62 -9.93 -5.34
N LEU A 54 11.60 -10.44 -4.60
CA LEU A 54 12.53 -11.45 -5.11
C LEU A 54 11.81 -12.72 -5.58
N VAL A 55 10.82 -13.19 -4.81
CA VAL A 55 10.01 -14.36 -5.16
C VAL A 55 9.17 -14.09 -6.40
N SER A 56 8.61 -12.87 -6.54
CA SER A 56 7.88 -12.49 -7.75
C SER A 56 8.77 -12.57 -9.00
N ILE A 57 10.02 -12.09 -8.91
CA ILE A 57 10.99 -12.13 -10.02
C ILE A 57 11.34 -13.58 -10.33
N LEU A 58 11.65 -14.40 -9.32
CA LEU A 58 11.97 -15.82 -9.50
C LEU A 58 10.83 -16.56 -10.21
N LEU A 59 9.59 -16.36 -9.78
CA LEU A 59 8.42 -17.01 -10.39
C LEU A 59 8.18 -16.51 -11.82
N ARG A 60 8.45 -15.23 -12.12
CA ARG A 60 8.42 -14.70 -13.49
C ARG A 60 9.50 -15.31 -14.39
N VAL A 61 10.72 -15.50 -13.87
CA VAL A 61 11.80 -16.18 -14.59
C VAL A 61 11.42 -17.63 -14.92
N ILE A 62 10.91 -18.37 -13.93
CA ILE A 62 10.50 -19.78 -14.09
C ILE A 62 9.34 -19.90 -15.09
N SER A 63 8.31 -19.05 -14.95
CA SER A 63 7.13 -19.07 -15.82
C SER A 63 7.36 -18.43 -17.19
N ARG A 64 8.46 -17.69 -17.37
CA ARG A 64 8.77 -16.86 -18.54
C ARG A 64 7.67 -15.85 -18.86
N ASP A 65 6.99 -15.36 -17.83
CA ASP A 65 5.86 -14.44 -17.97
C ASP A 65 6.21 -13.03 -17.50
N TRP A 66 6.33 -12.10 -18.45
CA TRP A 66 6.76 -10.71 -18.21
C TRP A 66 5.76 -9.68 -18.73
N ASN A 67 4.73 -10.12 -19.47
CA ASN A 67 3.87 -9.22 -20.24
C ASN A 67 3.02 -8.31 -19.35
N ASP A 68 2.65 -8.80 -18.17
CA ASP A 68 1.77 -8.11 -17.22
C ASP A 68 2.53 -7.49 -16.04
N PHE A 69 3.87 -7.42 -16.11
CA PHE A 69 4.72 -6.91 -15.02
C PHE A 69 4.50 -5.43 -14.72
N GLY A 70 4.02 -4.66 -15.70
CA GLY A 70 3.67 -3.24 -15.52
C GLY A 70 4.88 -2.30 -15.31
N ILE A 71 6.09 -2.74 -15.68
CA ILE A 71 7.34 -1.95 -15.58
C ILE A 71 7.35 -0.73 -16.50
N LYS A 72 6.55 -0.71 -17.56
CA LYS A 72 6.51 0.43 -18.49
C LYS A 72 5.73 1.58 -17.84
N PRO A 73 6.25 2.83 -17.83
CA PRO A 73 5.52 3.99 -17.30
C PRO A 73 4.21 4.29 -18.03
N ASN A 74 4.09 3.97 -19.32
CA ASN A 74 2.86 4.19 -20.09
C ASN A 74 2.27 5.61 -19.96
N LEU A 75 3.11 6.67 -19.93
CA LEU A 75 2.67 8.04 -19.64
C LEU A 75 1.67 8.61 -20.67
N LYS A 76 1.80 8.21 -21.95
CA LYS A 76 0.94 8.70 -23.03
C LYS A 76 -0.52 8.29 -22.79
N GLY A 77 -1.40 9.26 -22.56
CA GLY A 77 -2.82 9.05 -22.25
C GLY A 77 -3.14 8.72 -20.79
N ASN A 78 -2.12 8.58 -19.93
CA ASN A 78 -2.28 8.21 -18.51
C ASN A 78 -1.78 9.28 -17.54
N PHE A 79 -1.28 10.43 -18.02
CA PHE A 79 -0.76 11.50 -17.17
C PHE A 79 -1.74 11.94 -16.06
N ILE A 80 -3.04 11.98 -16.36
CA ILE A 80 -4.09 12.30 -15.38
C ILE A 80 -4.10 11.34 -14.18
N TRP A 81 -3.75 10.07 -14.40
CA TRP A 81 -3.72 9.05 -13.35
C TRP A 81 -2.47 9.15 -12.48
N TYR A 82 -1.36 9.59 -13.04
CA TYR A 82 -0.16 9.94 -12.27
C TYR A 82 -0.42 11.15 -11.38
N PHE A 83 -1.07 12.18 -11.93
CA PHE A 83 -1.47 13.33 -11.14
C PHE A 83 -2.49 12.98 -10.05
N THR A 84 -3.44 12.10 -10.37
CA THR A 84 -4.40 11.57 -9.39
C THR A 84 -3.69 10.82 -8.27
N ALA A 85 -2.76 9.91 -8.59
CA ALA A 85 -1.93 9.19 -7.63
C ALA A 85 -1.16 10.12 -6.68
N LEU A 86 -0.62 11.22 -7.20
CA LEU A 86 0.09 12.23 -6.42
C LEU A 86 -0.83 12.96 -5.42
N LEU A 87 -2.11 13.16 -5.77
CA LEU A 87 -3.02 14.02 -5.02
C LEU A 87 -3.96 13.30 -4.05
N ILE A 88 -4.23 11.99 -4.22
CA ILE A 88 -5.23 11.28 -3.40
C ILE A 88 -4.96 11.45 -1.89
N TYR A 89 -3.75 11.11 -1.44
CA TYR A 89 -3.42 11.15 -0.01
C TYR A 89 -3.33 12.58 0.54
N PRO A 90 -2.67 13.55 -0.12
CA PRO A 90 -2.70 14.95 0.32
C PRO A 90 -4.12 15.53 0.35
N PHE A 91 -4.96 15.19 -0.63
CA PHE A 91 -6.34 15.67 -0.68
C PHE A 91 -7.17 15.15 0.50
N VAL A 92 -7.10 13.84 0.79
CA VAL A 92 -7.81 13.27 1.95
C VAL A 92 -7.25 13.85 3.26
N THR A 93 -5.94 14.04 3.34
CA THR A 93 -5.29 14.66 4.51
C THR A 93 -5.81 16.07 4.76
N VAL A 94 -5.87 16.92 3.73
CA VAL A 94 -6.40 18.27 3.85
C VAL A 94 -7.85 18.24 4.34
N ILE A 95 -8.68 17.35 3.81
CA ILE A 95 -10.09 17.24 4.22
C ILE A 95 -10.21 16.87 5.70
N THR A 96 -9.58 15.77 6.12
CA THR A 96 -9.78 15.26 7.49
C THR A 96 -9.14 16.18 8.54
N ILE A 97 -7.98 16.78 8.25
CA ILE A 97 -7.36 17.75 9.14
C ILE A 97 -8.18 19.05 9.20
N SER A 98 -8.70 19.54 8.09
CA SER A 98 -9.56 20.74 8.10
C SER A 98 -10.81 20.52 8.96
N ILE A 99 -11.46 19.35 8.83
CA ILE A 99 -12.58 18.95 9.67
C ILE A 99 -12.15 18.92 11.14
N SER A 100 -11.00 18.33 11.45
CA SER A 100 -10.48 18.23 12.82
C SER A 100 -10.21 19.60 13.45
N LEU A 101 -9.68 20.55 12.68
CA LEU A 101 -9.45 21.92 13.14
C LEU A 101 -10.76 22.67 13.39
N ILE A 102 -11.77 22.51 12.52
CA ILE A 102 -13.09 23.13 12.68
C ILE A 102 -13.76 22.65 13.99
N PHE A 103 -13.62 21.37 14.33
CA PHE A 103 -14.13 20.82 15.58
C PHE A 103 -13.23 21.07 16.80
N GLY A 104 -12.07 21.70 16.63
CA GLY A 104 -11.11 21.96 17.71
C GLY A 104 -10.49 20.70 18.30
N VAL A 105 -10.42 19.60 17.53
CA VAL A 105 -9.91 18.29 17.99
C VAL A 105 -8.53 17.94 17.41
N ALA A 106 -7.94 18.86 16.64
CA ALA A 106 -6.55 18.78 16.19
C ALA A 106 -5.75 19.99 16.65
N HIS A 107 -4.47 19.76 16.91
CA HIS A 107 -3.49 20.79 17.22
C HIS A 107 -2.36 20.74 16.19
N ILE A 108 -1.95 21.90 15.69
CA ILE A 108 -0.81 22.05 14.79
C ILE A 108 0.30 22.75 15.56
N ALA A 109 1.39 22.04 15.80
CA ALA A 109 2.58 22.61 16.43
C ALA A 109 3.24 23.63 15.50
N SER A 110 4.01 24.57 16.07
CA SER A 110 4.86 25.45 15.27
C SER A 110 5.95 24.65 14.55
N PHE A 111 6.10 24.88 13.25
CA PHE A 111 7.14 24.23 12.44
C PHE A 111 7.81 25.24 11.50
N ASP A 112 9.05 24.94 11.13
CA ASP A 112 9.71 25.66 10.05
C ASP A 112 9.34 25.02 8.70
N ILE A 113 8.87 25.84 7.77
CA ILE A 113 8.39 25.37 6.46
C ILE A 113 9.52 24.75 5.63
N SER A 114 10.74 25.27 5.74
CA SER A 114 11.88 24.76 4.95
C SER A 114 12.31 23.38 5.45
N THR A 115 12.28 23.18 6.77
CA THR A 115 12.55 21.89 7.41
C THR A 115 11.47 20.88 7.06
N LEU A 116 10.19 21.27 7.15
CA LEU A 116 9.09 20.39 6.77
C LEU A 116 9.17 19.96 5.30
N LEU A 117 9.39 20.90 4.38
CA LEU A 117 9.54 20.58 2.96
C LEU A 117 10.74 19.65 2.71
N SER A 118 11.86 19.89 3.39
CA SER A 118 13.04 19.02 3.29
C SER A 118 12.73 17.61 3.79
N LEU A 119 12.02 17.47 4.91
CA LEU A 119 11.59 16.18 5.45
C LEU A 119 10.65 15.44 4.50
N ILE A 120 9.64 16.12 3.95
CA ILE A 120 8.72 15.52 2.98
C ILE A 120 9.47 15.06 1.73
N VAL A 121 10.38 15.87 1.18
CA VAL A 121 11.15 15.49 -0.02
C VAL A 121 12.05 14.29 0.26
N MET A 122 12.81 14.30 1.36
CA MET A 122 13.70 13.21 1.72
C MET A 122 12.92 11.92 2.02
N SER A 123 11.80 12.03 2.74
CA SER A 123 10.88 10.92 2.99
C SER A 123 10.30 10.37 1.69
N THR A 124 9.89 11.24 0.76
CA THR A 124 9.35 10.82 -0.55
C THR A 124 10.39 10.01 -1.33
N ILE A 125 11.66 10.45 -1.35
CA ILE A 125 12.73 9.74 -2.08
C ILE A 125 13.00 8.36 -1.45
N GLY A 126 13.14 8.31 -0.11
CA GLY A 126 13.37 7.05 0.60
C GLY A 126 12.22 6.06 0.40
N ASN A 127 10.99 6.53 0.58
CA ASN A 127 9.79 5.71 0.42
C ASN A 127 9.52 5.34 -1.03
N PHE A 128 9.89 6.16 -2.01
CA PHE A 128 9.83 5.78 -3.42
C PHE A 128 10.66 4.52 -3.69
N ILE A 129 11.88 4.44 -3.15
CA ILE A 129 12.75 3.25 -3.31
C ILE A 129 12.14 2.06 -2.57
N LYS A 130 11.70 2.23 -1.32
CA LYS A 130 11.02 1.20 -0.52
C LYS A 130 9.81 0.63 -1.26
N ASN A 131 8.98 1.51 -1.80
CA ASN A 131 7.72 1.16 -2.45
C ASN A 131 7.88 0.54 -3.83
N ILE A 132 9.07 0.59 -4.45
CA ILE A 132 9.36 -0.28 -5.61
C ILE A 132 9.22 -1.75 -5.21
N PHE A 133 9.78 -2.16 -4.06
CA PHE A 133 9.71 -3.56 -3.64
C PHE A 133 8.27 -3.98 -3.37
N GLU A 134 7.52 -3.19 -2.61
CA GLU A 134 6.13 -3.48 -2.29
C GLU A 134 5.23 -3.48 -3.53
N GLU A 135 5.22 -2.40 -4.30
CA GLU A 135 4.25 -2.26 -5.39
C GLU A 135 4.53 -3.20 -6.55
N PHE A 136 5.80 -3.56 -6.81
CA PHE A 136 6.10 -4.59 -7.79
C PHE A 136 5.72 -6.00 -7.31
N SER A 137 5.63 -6.26 -6.00
CA SER A 137 5.00 -7.48 -5.47
C SER A 137 3.47 -7.45 -5.62
N TRP A 138 2.83 -6.34 -5.26
CA TRP A 138 1.37 -6.23 -5.23
C TRP A 138 0.76 -6.01 -6.60
N ARG A 139 1.15 -4.93 -7.27
CA ARG A 139 0.62 -4.49 -8.57
C ARG A 139 1.46 -5.03 -9.72
N GLY A 140 2.73 -5.37 -9.46
CA GLY A 140 3.60 -6.01 -10.43
C GLY A 140 3.51 -7.54 -10.46
N TYR A 141 2.89 -8.23 -9.49
CA TYR A 141 2.74 -9.70 -9.55
C TYR A 141 1.37 -10.19 -9.07
N LEU A 142 1.02 -9.96 -7.80
CA LEU A 142 -0.21 -10.50 -7.19
C LEU A 142 -1.47 -10.11 -7.97
N THR A 143 -1.70 -8.82 -8.17
CA THR A 143 -2.87 -8.28 -8.87
C THR A 143 -2.99 -8.77 -10.31
N PRO A 144 -1.95 -8.67 -11.17
CA PRO A 144 -2.00 -9.22 -12.53
C PRO A 144 -2.37 -10.70 -12.58
N LYS A 145 -1.84 -11.50 -11.64
CA LYS A 145 -2.11 -12.96 -11.60
C LYS A 145 -3.53 -13.28 -11.13
N LEU A 146 -4.09 -12.48 -10.21
CA LEU A 146 -5.51 -12.56 -9.85
C LEU A 146 -6.43 -12.16 -11.02
N ILE A 147 -6.03 -11.15 -11.81
CA ILE A 147 -6.74 -10.76 -13.04
C ILE A 147 -6.66 -11.88 -14.10
N GLU A 148 -5.50 -12.50 -14.31
CA GLU A 148 -5.31 -13.60 -15.28
C GLU A 148 -6.17 -14.83 -14.93
N LEU A 149 -6.47 -15.03 -13.64
CA LEU A 149 -7.42 -16.06 -13.18
C LEU A 149 -8.90 -15.73 -13.50
N ASN A 150 -9.20 -14.56 -14.05
CA ASN A 150 -10.54 -14.05 -14.35
C ASN A 150 -11.43 -14.00 -13.10
N LEU A 151 -10.85 -13.58 -11.97
CA LEU A 151 -11.63 -13.33 -10.76
C LEU A 151 -12.46 -12.05 -10.91
N ASN A 152 -13.60 -11.99 -10.21
CA ASN A 152 -14.37 -10.76 -10.10
C ASN A 152 -13.52 -9.69 -9.39
N ASP A 153 -13.62 -8.45 -9.85
CA ASP A 153 -13.03 -7.24 -9.25
C ASP A 153 -13.05 -7.26 -7.70
N TRP A 154 -14.20 -7.55 -7.09
CA TRP A 154 -14.34 -7.56 -5.63
C TRP A 154 -13.46 -8.60 -4.94
N TYR A 155 -13.33 -9.80 -5.54
CA TYR A 155 -12.40 -10.80 -5.02
C TYR A 155 -10.95 -10.35 -5.19
N ILE A 156 -10.61 -9.66 -6.27
CA ILE A 156 -9.26 -9.13 -6.49
C ILE A 156 -8.93 -8.09 -5.40
N TYR A 157 -9.84 -7.17 -5.10
CA TYR A 157 -9.63 -6.15 -4.07
C TYR A 157 -9.47 -6.77 -2.68
N ILE A 158 -10.37 -7.69 -2.30
CA ILE A 158 -10.34 -8.35 -0.99
C ILE A 158 -9.07 -9.17 -0.84
N ILE A 159 -8.72 -10.01 -1.81
CA ILE A 159 -7.54 -10.86 -1.75
C ILE A 159 -6.26 -10.01 -1.72
N SER A 160 -6.16 -8.99 -2.59
CA SER A 160 -4.98 -8.12 -2.61
C SER A 160 -4.82 -7.34 -1.31
N GLY A 161 -5.91 -6.80 -0.76
CA GLY A 161 -5.85 -6.02 0.48
C GLY A 161 -5.54 -6.88 1.70
N LEU A 162 -6.16 -8.06 1.82
CA LEU A 162 -5.92 -8.98 2.94
C LEU A 162 -4.50 -9.56 2.92
N ILE A 163 -3.97 -9.92 1.75
CA ILE A 163 -2.58 -10.39 1.67
C ILE A 163 -1.62 -9.27 2.09
N TRP A 164 -1.85 -8.04 1.63
CA TRP A 164 -1.03 -6.89 2.01
C TRP A 164 -1.10 -6.60 3.53
N ALA A 165 -2.29 -6.67 4.13
CA ALA A 165 -2.47 -6.47 5.56
C ALA A 165 -1.84 -7.60 6.39
N LEU A 166 -2.08 -8.85 6.02
CA LEU A 166 -1.54 -10.00 6.75
C LEU A 166 -0.02 -10.14 6.58
N TRP A 167 0.54 -9.61 5.50
CA TRP A 167 1.99 -9.48 5.35
C TRP A 167 2.61 -8.58 6.43
N HIS A 168 1.88 -7.58 6.93
CA HIS A 168 2.31 -6.74 8.05
C HIS A 168 2.17 -7.39 9.43
N ALA A 169 1.66 -8.62 9.54
CA ALA A 169 1.40 -9.25 10.85
C ALA A 169 2.66 -9.32 11.73
N ALA A 170 3.78 -9.83 11.19
CA ALA A 170 5.04 -9.88 11.94
C ALA A 170 5.58 -8.47 12.26
N TYR A 171 5.35 -7.51 11.36
CA TYR A 171 5.76 -6.12 11.54
C TYR A 171 5.05 -5.47 12.73
N TYR A 172 3.73 -5.61 12.82
CA TYR A 172 2.95 -5.07 13.94
C TYR A 172 3.10 -5.88 15.23
N ILE A 173 3.29 -7.19 15.15
CA ILE A 173 3.35 -8.03 16.36
C ILE A 173 4.75 -8.01 16.99
N VAL A 174 5.81 -7.93 16.17
CA VAL A 174 7.19 -8.14 16.63
C VAL A 174 8.09 -6.95 16.31
N PHE A 175 8.16 -6.49 15.06
CA PHE A 175 9.21 -5.53 14.65
C PHE A 175 9.00 -4.12 15.18
N LEU A 176 7.75 -3.62 15.22
CA LEU A 176 7.51 -2.25 15.69
C LEU A 176 7.72 -2.13 17.20
N PRO A 177 8.36 -1.05 17.68
CA PRO A 177 8.47 -0.74 19.11
C PRO A 177 7.12 -0.59 19.80
N ASN A 178 7.08 -0.80 21.13
CA ASN A 178 5.83 -0.71 21.91
C ASN A 178 5.21 0.70 21.92
N GLU A 179 6.01 1.75 21.71
CA GLU A 179 5.58 3.15 21.67
C GLU A 179 4.49 3.42 20.62
N TYR A 180 4.47 2.65 19.52
CA TYR A 180 3.46 2.76 18.47
C TYR A 180 2.09 2.15 18.85
N PHE A 181 1.99 1.51 20.02
CA PHE A 181 0.81 0.74 20.45
C PHE A 181 0.23 1.21 21.79
N GLU A 182 0.55 2.43 22.21
CA GLU A 182 0.00 3.01 23.45
C GLU A 182 -1.52 3.21 23.39
N SER A 183 -2.04 3.59 22.23
CA SER A 183 -3.48 3.87 22.02
C SER A 183 -4.27 2.70 21.42
N ILE A 184 -3.58 1.71 20.83
CA ILE A 184 -4.19 0.56 20.16
C ILE A 184 -3.33 -0.68 20.32
N SER A 185 -3.96 -1.81 20.68
CA SER A 185 -3.22 -3.08 20.78
C SER A 185 -2.68 -3.51 19.42
N ARG A 186 -1.53 -4.20 19.42
CA ARG A 186 -0.92 -4.77 18.20
C ARG A 186 -1.91 -5.59 17.35
N LEU A 187 -2.77 -6.37 18.00
CA LEU A 187 -3.79 -7.16 17.31
C LEU A 187 -4.89 -6.28 16.70
N ASN A 188 -5.37 -5.26 17.43
CA ASN A 188 -6.38 -4.35 16.90
C ASN A 188 -5.82 -3.50 15.75
N MET A 189 -4.53 -3.14 15.78
CA MET A 189 -3.83 -2.51 14.66
C MET A 189 -3.84 -3.41 13.42
N LEU A 190 -3.52 -4.70 13.56
CA LEU A 190 -3.57 -5.65 12.44
C LEU A 190 -5.00 -5.80 11.89
N LEU A 191 -6.01 -5.92 12.76
CA LEU A 191 -7.40 -6.10 12.35
C LEU A 191 -7.96 -4.85 11.64
N SER A 192 -7.66 -3.66 12.15
CA SER A 192 -8.03 -2.39 11.48
C SER A 192 -7.26 -2.22 10.16
N GLY A 193 -5.98 -2.59 10.12
CA GLY A 193 -5.16 -2.63 8.91
C GLY A 193 -5.76 -3.52 7.81
N CYS A 194 -6.38 -4.65 8.15
CA CYS A 194 -7.10 -5.48 7.18
C CYS A 194 -8.25 -4.73 6.50
N ILE A 195 -9.05 -3.98 7.26
CA ILE A 195 -10.16 -3.18 6.71
C ILE A 195 -9.59 -2.07 5.84
N LEU A 196 -8.59 -1.33 6.35
CA LEU A 196 -7.97 -0.20 5.68
C LEU A 196 -7.35 -0.60 4.34
N MET A 197 -6.50 -1.64 4.34
CA MET A 197 -5.79 -2.07 3.13
C MET A 197 -6.72 -2.71 2.10
N VAL A 198 -7.86 -3.30 2.50
CA VAL A 198 -8.91 -3.71 1.55
C VAL A 198 -9.59 -2.51 0.91
N CYS A 199 -9.87 -1.44 1.67
CA CYS A 199 -10.40 -0.21 1.08
C CYS A 199 -9.38 0.45 0.14
N TRP A 200 -8.10 0.52 0.54
CA TRP A 200 -7.03 1.08 -0.28
C TRP A 200 -6.76 0.26 -1.54
N SER A 201 -6.80 -1.07 -1.45
CA SER A 201 -6.49 -1.95 -2.58
C SER A 201 -7.36 -1.66 -3.80
N ILE A 202 -8.60 -1.19 -3.61
CA ILE A 202 -9.48 -0.77 -4.71
C ILE A 202 -8.82 0.34 -5.53
N MET A 203 -8.33 1.41 -4.87
CA MET A 203 -7.66 2.51 -5.57
C MET A 203 -6.41 2.04 -6.31
N TYR A 204 -5.55 1.28 -5.62
CA TYR A 204 -4.30 0.81 -6.18
C TYR A 204 -4.50 -0.16 -7.37
N VAL A 205 -5.43 -1.11 -7.24
CA VAL A 205 -5.76 -2.04 -8.32
C VAL A 205 -6.35 -1.29 -9.51
N GLU A 206 -7.24 -0.33 -9.28
CA GLU A 206 -7.88 0.40 -10.38
C GLU A 206 -6.93 1.37 -11.08
N ILE A 207 -6.03 2.07 -10.36
CA ILE A 207 -4.96 2.87 -10.98
C ILE A 207 -4.05 1.98 -11.82
N TYR A 208 -3.64 0.82 -11.30
CA TYR A 208 -2.86 -0.14 -12.07
C TYR A 208 -3.62 -0.61 -13.33
N ARG A 209 -4.91 -0.92 -13.22
CA ARG A 209 -5.69 -1.39 -14.38
C ARG A 209 -5.92 -0.32 -15.43
N LEU A 210 -6.11 0.93 -15.02
CA LEU A 210 -6.29 2.09 -15.89
C LEU A 210 -5.02 2.44 -16.65
N THR A 211 -3.86 2.28 -16.02
CA THR A 211 -2.56 2.70 -16.59
C THR A 211 -1.73 1.55 -17.18
N LYS A 212 -2.02 0.31 -16.76
CA LYS A 212 -1.19 -0.88 -16.96
C LYS A 212 0.26 -0.65 -16.51
N SER A 213 0.44 0.15 -15.46
CA SER A 213 1.73 0.57 -14.94
C SER A 213 1.75 0.47 -13.42
N VAL A 214 2.88 0.02 -12.85
CA VAL A 214 3.10 -0.05 -11.40
C VAL A 214 3.54 1.30 -10.83
N TRP A 215 4.21 2.12 -11.63
CA TRP A 215 4.77 3.41 -11.21
C TRP A 215 3.79 4.42 -10.58
N PRO A 216 2.54 4.63 -11.07
CA PRO A 216 1.63 5.53 -10.37
C PRO A 216 1.27 5.00 -8.98
N CYS A 217 1.28 3.68 -8.77
CA CYS A 217 1.07 3.07 -7.46
C CYS A 217 2.30 3.27 -6.55
N VAL A 218 3.53 3.16 -7.08
CA VAL A 218 4.77 3.49 -6.35
C VAL A 218 4.75 4.93 -5.86
N ILE A 219 4.37 5.87 -6.74
CA ILE A 219 4.25 7.29 -6.41
C ILE A 219 3.18 7.50 -5.34
N MET A 220 2.00 6.90 -5.53
CA MET A 220 0.89 7.05 -4.60
C MET A 220 1.26 6.56 -3.19
N HIS A 221 1.94 5.40 -3.08
CA HIS A 221 2.40 4.85 -1.81
C HIS A 221 3.50 5.72 -1.20
N ALA A 222 4.46 6.21 -2.00
CA ALA A 222 5.52 7.08 -1.50
C ALA A 222 4.99 8.41 -0.95
N ILE A 223 3.92 8.95 -1.55
CA ILE A 223 3.27 10.16 -1.05
C ILE A 223 2.47 9.91 0.22
N GLU A 224 1.85 8.74 0.35
CA GLU A 224 1.21 8.32 1.61
C GLU A 224 2.21 8.29 2.76
N ASP A 225 3.35 7.60 2.57
CA ASP A 225 4.40 7.55 3.60
C ASP A 225 4.99 8.95 3.89
N ALA A 226 5.11 9.80 2.88
CA ALA A 226 5.82 11.08 2.99
C ALA A 226 4.97 12.27 3.42
N VAL A 227 3.65 12.21 3.28
CA VAL A 227 2.76 13.33 3.61
C VAL A 227 1.99 13.04 4.89
N PRO A 228 0.88 12.26 4.90
CA PRO A 228 0.13 12.07 6.13
C PRO A 228 0.95 11.33 7.21
N THR A 229 1.73 10.32 6.86
CA THR A 229 2.54 9.55 7.84
C THR A 229 3.64 10.41 8.47
N VAL A 230 4.33 11.24 7.68
CA VAL A 230 5.30 12.20 8.24
C VAL A 230 4.62 13.23 9.14
N LEU A 231 3.51 13.83 8.69
CA LEU A 231 2.85 14.94 9.39
C LEU A 231 2.20 14.52 10.71
N VAL A 232 1.61 13.32 10.75
CA VAL A 232 0.81 12.86 11.89
C VAL A 232 1.59 11.87 12.75
N THR A 233 2.24 10.88 12.15
CA THR A 233 2.83 9.75 12.89
C THR A 233 4.29 10.00 13.28
N ILE A 234 5.11 10.52 12.37
CA ILE A 234 6.56 10.61 12.59
C ILE A 234 6.95 11.91 13.31
N THR A 235 6.45 13.05 12.83
CA THR A 235 6.87 14.36 13.37
C THR A 235 5.98 14.86 14.49
N GLY A 236 4.74 14.37 14.58
CA GLY A 236 3.74 14.89 15.51
C GLY A 236 3.42 16.38 15.31
N ILE A 237 3.70 16.94 14.12
CA ILE A 237 3.35 18.34 13.81
C ILE A 237 1.84 18.52 13.89
N ILE A 238 1.09 17.52 13.44
CA ILE A 238 -0.36 17.47 13.57
C ILE A 238 -0.71 16.37 14.56
N THR A 239 -1.27 16.75 15.70
CA THR A 239 -1.77 15.81 16.69
C THR A 239 -3.29 15.90 16.79
N LEU A 240 -3.92 14.75 17.00
CA LEU A 240 -5.36 14.60 17.20
C LEU A 240 -5.61 14.19 18.65
N THR A 241 -6.76 14.58 19.21
CA THR A 241 -7.19 14.00 20.49
C THR A 241 -7.48 12.50 20.33
N ASN A 242 -7.26 11.69 21.38
CA ASN A 242 -7.36 10.22 21.31
C ASN A 242 -8.67 9.71 20.69
N SER A 243 -9.81 10.31 21.02
CA SER A 243 -11.11 9.92 20.44
C SER A 243 -11.25 10.36 18.98
N SER A 244 -10.70 11.51 18.61
CA SER A 244 -10.76 12.03 17.23
C SER A 244 -9.80 11.33 16.28
N ASP A 245 -8.70 10.75 16.76
CA ASP A 245 -7.74 10.02 15.93
C ASP A 245 -8.44 8.85 15.20
N PHE A 246 -9.21 8.04 15.92
CA PHE A 246 -10.01 6.97 15.33
C PHE A 246 -10.96 7.44 14.20
N TRP A 247 -11.52 8.64 14.30
CA TRP A 247 -12.49 9.15 13.34
C TRP A 247 -11.85 9.91 12.17
N LEU A 248 -10.85 10.74 12.45
CA LEU A 248 -10.36 11.80 11.57
C LEU A 248 -8.86 11.70 11.26
N ASN A 249 -8.15 10.69 11.76
CA ASN A 249 -6.78 10.43 11.31
C ASN A 249 -6.76 10.29 9.78
N PRO A 250 -5.89 11.02 9.06
CA PRO A 250 -5.88 11.04 7.60
C PRO A 250 -5.44 9.72 6.94
N ILE A 251 -4.86 8.80 7.73
CA ILE A 251 -4.34 7.51 7.26
C ILE A 251 -5.35 6.42 7.63
N SER A 252 -5.63 6.29 8.92
CA SER A 252 -6.35 5.15 9.51
C SER A 252 -7.78 5.49 9.95
N GLY A 253 -8.14 6.77 9.98
CA GLY A 253 -9.43 7.22 10.48
C GLY A 253 -10.60 6.71 9.64
N VAL A 254 -11.76 6.55 10.27
CA VAL A 254 -12.99 6.11 9.58
C VAL A 254 -13.34 7.04 8.42
N ALA A 255 -13.24 8.37 8.61
CA ALA A 255 -13.54 9.33 7.56
C ALA A 255 -12.58 9.19 6.35
N ALA A 256 -11.27 9.06 6.61
CA ALA A 256 -10.28 8.83 5.56
C ALA A 256 -10.55 7.53 4.80
N THR A 257 -10.82 6.44 5.53
CA THR A 257 -11.14 5.12 4.96
C THR A 257 -12.35 5.17 4.02
N VAL A 258 -13.42 5.87 4.42
CA VAL A 258 -14.62 6.07 3.60
C VAL A 258 -14.31 6.89 2.34
N LEU A 259 -13.50 7.94 2.45
CA LEU A 259 -13.08 8.75 1.32
C LEU A 259 -12.24 7.93 0.31
N PHE A 260 -11.27 7.15 0.80
CA PHE A 260 -10.47 6.26 -0.04
C PHE A 260 -11.33 5.20 -0.75
N LEU A 261 -12.27 4.59 -0.03
CA LEU A 261 -13.25 3.67 -0.62
C LEU A 261 -14.06 4.35 -1.73
N GLY A 262 -14.57 5.56 -1.47
CA GLY A 262 -15.32 6.35 -2.45
C GLY A 262 -14.49 6.64 -3.71
N ILE A 263 -13.24 7.09 -3.55
CA ILE A 263 -12.30 7.34 -4.64
C ILE A 263 -12.06 6.04 -5.44
N GLY A 264 -11.83 4.92 -4.76
CA GLY A 264 -11.66 3.61 -5.40
C GLY A 264 -12.87 3.20 -6.24
N ILE A 265 -14.08 3.39 -5.72
CA ILE A 265 -15.34 3.10 -6.45
C ILE A 265 -15.49 4.01 -7.68
N VAL A 266 -15.12 5.28 -7.59
CA VAL A 266 -15.11 6.21 -8.73
C VAL A 266 -14.12 5.75 -9.79
N LEU A 267 -12.87 5.43 -9.42
CA LEU A 267 -11.86 4.91 -10.34
C LEU A 267 -12.34 3.64 -11.06
N ARG A 268 -12.95 2.71 -10.30
CA ARG A 268 -13.56 1.51 -10.84
C ARG A 268 -14.64 1.82 -11.88
N THR A 269 -15.51 2.77 -11.57
CA THR A 269 -16.60 3.19 -12.45
C THR A 269 -16.04 3.77 -13.76
N ILE A 270 -15.00 4.59 -13.67
CA ILE A 270 -14.32 5.16 -14.84
C ILE A 270 -13.72 4.05 -15.72
N ARG A 271 -13.02 3.07 -15.11
CA ARG A 271 -12.46 1.93 -15.85
C ARG A 271 -13.55 1.15 -16.60
N ILE A 272 -14.64 0.78 -15.93
CA ILE A 272 -15.74 0.01 -16.55
C ILE A 272 -16.34 0.78 -17.72
N LYS A 273 -16.53 2.10 -17.57
CA LYS A 273 -17.05 2.94 -18.65
C LYS A 273 -16.10 2.96 -19.86
N ARG A 274 -14.79 3.08 -19.64
CA ARG A 274 -13.77 3.04 -20.70
C ARG A 274 -13.77 1.69 -21.43
N GLU A 275 -13.82 0.59 -20.69
CA GLU A 275 -13.88 -0.75 -21.29
C GLU A 275 -15.13 -0.92 -22.16
N ARG A 276 -16.31 -0.51 -21.67
CA ARG A 276 -17.55 -0.57 -22.45
C ARG A 276 -17.48 0.24 -23.76
N GLN A 277 -16.90 1.43 -23.71
CA GLN A 277 -16.76 2.29 -24.90
C GLN A 277 -15.88 1.65 -25.98
N LEU A 278 -14.83 0.93 -25.58
CA LEU A 278 -13.95 0.20 -26.52
C LEU A 278 -14.65 -0.99 -27.19
N PHE A 279 -15.65 -1.60 -26.55
CA PHE A 279 -16.44 -2.69 -27.15
C PHE A 279 -17.57 -2.19 -28.08
N THR A 280 -17.88 -0.90 -28.04
CA THR A 280 -18.92 -0.27 -28.86
C THR A 280 -18.37 0.48 -30.08
N GLN A 281 -17.05 0.56 -30.23
CA GLN A 281 -16.33 1.13 -31.39
C GLN A 281 -15.76 0.00 -32.24
#